data_AF-A0A0D7AT34-F1
#
_entry.id   AF-A0A0D7AT34-F1
#
_cell.length_a   1.000
_cell.length_b   1.000
_cell.length_c   1.000
_cell.angle_alpha   90.00
_cell.angle_beta   90.00
_cell.angle_gamma   90.00
#
_symmetry.space_group_name_H-M   'P 1'
#
loop_
_entity.id
_entity.type
_entity.pdbx_description
1 polymer ?
#
loop_
_entity_poly.entity_id
_entity_poly.type
_entity_poly.pdbx_seq_one_letter_code
_entity_poly.pdbx_strand_id
1 'polypeptide(L)'
;MSSPPQAHNFDVGTMSPAENTIKTFVELHMHIPPSASSLTLEELMTTAGVLRQASAIIEATKDALFTVRLFTPAELYVWLTRRQLTIDAYNIIRRRAAAILWQEFGGGRTER
;
A
#
# COMPACT_ATOMS: atom_id res chain seq x y z
N MET A 1 -41.89 0.92 1.33
CA MET A 1 -40.75 -0.01 1.23
C MET A 1 -39.66 0.70 0.46
N SER A 2 -38.57 1.07 1.13
CA SER A 2 -37.43 1.72 0.49
C SER A 2 -36.68 0.68 -0.32
N SER A 3 -36.55 0.90 -1.63
CA SER A 3 -35.76 0.02 -2.50
C SER A 3 -34.35 -0.13 -1.93
N PRO A 4 -33.76 -1.34 -1.95
CA PRO A 4 -32.36 -1.49 -1.58
C PRO A 4 -31.51 -0.60 -2.51
N PRO A 5 -30.47 0.08 -2.00
CA PRO A 5 -29.61 0.88 -2.83
C PRO A 5 -29.07 -0.02 -3.94
N GLN A 6 -29.32 0.37 -5.19
CA GLN A 6 -28.75 -0.29 -6.35
C GLN A 6 -27.23 -0.18 -6.24
N ALA A 7 -26.59 -1.22 -5.69
CA ALA A 7 -25.15 -1.40 -5.65
C ALA A 7 -24.57 -1.72 -7.05
N HIS A 8 -25.18 -1.17 -8.11
CA HIS A 8 -24.80 -1.39 -9.50
C HIS A 8 -23.53 -0.64 -9.91
N ASN A 9 -23.03 0.26 -9.05
CA ASN A 9 -21.81 1.03 -9.30
C ASN A 9 -20.75 0.79 -8.22
N PHE A 10 -20.57 -0.45 -7.79
CA PHE A 10 -19.38 -0.78 -7.02
C PHE A 10 -18.19 -0.86 -7.98
N ASP A 11 -17.51 0.26 -8.16
CA ASP A 11 -16.35 0.35 -9.05
C ASP A 11 -15.11 -0.22 -8.34
N VAL A 12 -14.92 -1.54 -8.46
CA VAL A 12 -13.66 -2.20 -8.06
C VAL A 12 -12.47 -1.66 -8.88
N GLY A 13 -12.74 -1.10 -10.06
CA GLY A 13 -11.76 -0.72 -11.07
C GLY A 13 -11.14 0.66 -10.89
N THR A 14 -11.81 1.62 -10.24
CA THR A 14 -11.18 2.91 -9.92
C THR A 14 -10.36 2.85 -8.63
N MET A 15 -9.06 3.09 -8.78
CA MET A 15 -8.17 3.32 -7.64
C MET A 15 -8.48 4.67 -7.00
N SER A 16 -8.56 4.71 -5.67
CA SER A 16 -8.63 5.97 -4.93
C SER A 16 -7.33 6.79 -5.08
N PRO A 17 -7.34 8.10 -4.77
CA PRO A 17 -6.12 8.92 -4.79
C PRO A 17 -4.99 8.33 -3.92
N ALA A 18 -5.31 7.80 -2.74
CA ALA A 18 -4.33 7.17 -1.85
C ALA A 18 -3.69 5.93 -2.50
N GLU A 19 -4.48 5.11 -3.19
CA GLU A 19 -3.98 3.94 -3.91
C GLU A 19 -3.10 4.32 -5.09
N ASN A 20 -3.47 5.36 -5.84
CA ASN A 20 -2.64 5.89 -6.93
C ASN A 20 -1.29 6.41 -6.41
N THR A 21 -1.28 7.13 -5.29
CA THR A 21 -0.03 7.56 -4.64
C THR A 21 0.83 6.36 -4.23
N ILE A 22 0.24 5.31 -3.66
CA ILE A 22 0.96 4.08 -3.31
C ILE A 22 1.49 3.35 -4.54
N LYS A 23 0.70 3.28 -5.62
CA LYS A 23 1.13 2.70 -6.89
C LYS A 23 2.35 3.43 -7.43
N THR A 24 2.28 4.76 -7.55
CA THR A 24 3.41 5.58 -8.03
C THR A 24 4.64 5.40 -7.14
N PHE A 25 4.47 5.37 -5.81
CA PHE A 25 5.56 5.11 -4.89
C PHE A 25 6.22 3.74 -5.13
N VAL A 26 5.43 2.67 -5.29
CA VAL A 26 5.95 1.32 -5.58
C VAL A 26 6.70 1.34 -6.91
N GLU A 27 6.12 1.89 -7.98
CA GLU A 27 6.74 1.96 -9.30
C GLU A 27 8.10 2.66 -9.27
N LEU A 28 8.23 3.74 -8.48
CA LEU A 28 9.48 4.48 -8.34
C LEU A 28 10.54 3.71 -7.54
N HIS A 29 10.15 2.92 -6.53
CA HIS A 29 11.10 2.42 -5.52
C HIS A 29 11.26 0.90 -5.47
N MET A 30 10.42 0.12 -6.14
CA MET A 30 10.43 -1.35 -6.06
C MET A 30 11.76 -1.97 -6.46
N HIS A 31 12.43 -1.37 -7.45
CA HIS A 31 13.71 -1.84 -7.99
C HIS A 31 14.91 -1.10 -7.42
N ILE A 32 14.71 -0.11 -6.54
CA ILE A 32 15.80 0.66 -5.95
C ILE A 32 16.30 -0.07 -4.71
N PRO A 33 17.58 -0.47 -4.64
CA PRO A 33 18.13 -1.09 -3.45
C PRO A 33 18.13 -0.10 -2.28
N PRO A 34 17.96 -0.55 -1.01
CA PRO A 34 17.84 0.35 0.14
C PRO A 34 19.04 1.30 0.35
N SER A 35 20.23 0.90 -0.09
CA SER A 35 21.46 1.69 -0.03
C SER A 35 21.50 2.83 -1.06
N ALA A 36 20.82 2.69 -2.19
CA ALA A 36 20.73 3.72 -3.24
C ALA A 36 19.44 4.55 -3.14
N SER A 37 18.56 4.23 -2.20
CA SER A 37 17.30 4.94 -1.99
C SER A 37 17.56 6.28 -1.30
N SER A 38 17.09 7.36 -1.93
CA SER A 38 17.14 8.73 -1.41
C SER A 38 15.99 9.06 -0.45
N LEU A 39 15.13 8.09 -0.12
CA LEU A 39 13.98 8.30 0.74
C LEU A 39 14.42 8.75 2.14
N THR A 40 13.92 9.93 2.53
CA THR A 40 14.10 10.54 3.85
C THR A 40 13.11 9.96 4.87
N LEU A 41 13.38 10.20 6.16
CA LEU A 41 12.48 9.76 7.23
C LEU A 41 11.08 10.41 7.12
N GLU A 42 11.02 11.69 6.75
CA GLU A 42 9.75 12.42 6.57
C GLU A 42 8.90 11.82 5.45
N GLU A 43 9.52 11.52 4.30
CA GLU A 43 8.85 10.86 3.19
C GLU A 43 8.36 9.47 3.61
N LEU A 44 9.16 8.69 4.34
CA LEU A 44 8.73 7.38 4.85
C LEU A 44 7.51 7.48 5.76
N MET A 45 7.48 8.44 6.69
CA MET A 45 6.32 8.63 7.58
C MET A 45 5.08 9.06 6.81
N THR A 46 5.24 9.98 5.85
CA THR A 46 4.16 10.47 5.00
C THR A 46 3.57 9.33 4.17
N THR A 47 4.42 8.57 3.47
CA THR A 47 3.99 7.41 2.68
C THR A 47 3.37 6.33 3.56
N ALA A 48 3.88 6.09 4.77
CA ALA A 48 3.27 5.15 5.71
C ALA A 48 1.86 5.59 6.14
N GLY A 49 1.62 6.89 6.28
CA GLY A 49 0.29 7.46 6.48
C GLY A 49 -0.66 7.13 5.33
N VAL A 50 -0.24 7.43 4.10
CA VAL A 50 -1.01 7.15 2.88
C VAL A 50 -1.26 5.65 2.69
N LEU A 51 -0.28 4.80 3.01
CA LEU A 51 -0.39 3.34 2.94
C LEU A 51 -1.50 2.81 3.85
N ARG A 52 -1.60 3.33 5.08
CA ARG A 52 -2.67 2.95 6.00
C ARG A 52 -4.04 3.30 5.43
N GLN A 53 -4.17 4.49 4.83
CA GLN A 53 -5.42 4.91 4.19
C GLN A 53 -5.78 4.02 2.98
N ALA A 54 -4.82 3.76 2.09
CA ALA A 54 -5.03 2.88 0.93
C ALA A 54 -5.43 1.46 1.36
N SER A 55 -4.77 0.92 2.39
CA SER A 55 -5.10 -0.41 2.93
C SER A 55 -6.53 -0.44 3.51
N ALA A 56 -6.92 0.59 4.27
CA ALA A 56 -8.26 0.67 4.83
C ALA A 56 -9.34 0.75 3.73
N ILE A 57 -9.09 1.51 2.66
CA ILE A 57 -10.01 1.59 1.51
C ILE A 57 -10.15 0.22 0.85
N ILE A 58 -9.05 -0.48 0.57
CA ILE A 58 -9.06 -1.80 -0.09
C ILE A 58 -9.81 -2.85 0.75
N GLU A 59 -9.63 -2.86 2.06
CA GLU A 59 -10.34 -3.79 2.96
C GLU A 59 -11.82 -3.42 3.10
N ALA A 60 -12.17 -2.13 3.21
CA ALA A 60 -13.56 -1.67 3.21
C ALA A 60 -14.26 -2.01 1.89
N THR A 61 -13.55 -1.92 0.75
CA THR A 61 -14.03 -2.33 -0.55
C THR A 61 -14.38 -3.83 -0.58
N LYS A 62 -13.50 -4.68 -0.02
CA LYS A 62 -13.75 -6.11 0.12
C LYS A 62 -14.99 -6.39 0.96
N ASP A 63 -15.06 -5.79 2.15
CA ASP A 63 -16.14 -6.05 3.10
C ASP A 63 -17.49 -5.60 2.55
N ALA A 64 -17.55 -4.41 1.94
CA ALA A 64 -18.74 -3.90 1.28
C ALA A 64 -19.25 -4.87 0.20
N LEU A 65 -18.38 -5.41 -0.63
CA LEU A 65 -18.81 -6.40 -1.64
C LEU A 65 -19.31 -7.68 -1.02
N PHE A 66 -18.56 -8.27 -0.08
CA PHE A 66 -18.95 -9.53 0.57
C PHE A 66 -20.29 -9.45 1.31
N THR A 67 -20.68 -8.26 1.81
CA THR A 67 -22.01 -8.08 2.42
C THR A 67 -23.17 -8.22 1.43
N VAL A 68 -22.91 -8.00 0.14
CA VAL A 68 -23.94 -8.05 -0.92
C VAL A 68 -23.83 -9.32 -1.74
N ARG A 69 -22.60 -9.76 -2.08
CA ARG A 69 -22.34 -10.96 -2.89
C ARG A 69 -20.87 -11.40 -2.83
N LEU A 70 -20.60 -12.60 -3.34
CA LEU A 70 -19.23 -13.04 -3.61
C LEU A 70 -18.60 -12.25 -4.77
N PHE A 71 -17.26 -12.19 -4.75
CA PHE A 71 -16.48 -11.67 -5.87
C PHE A 71 -16.66 -12.51 -7.13
N THR A 72 -16.72 -11.85 -8.28
CA THR A 72 -16.40 -12.49 -9.56
C THR A 72 -14.88 -12.71 -9.67
N PRO A 73 -14.40 -13.63 -10.53
CA PRO A 73 -12.96 -13.86 -10.71
C PRO A 73 -12.18 -12.59 -11.10
N ALA A 74 -12.77 -11.73 -11.94
CA ALA A 74 -12.16 -10.47 -12.37
C ALA A 74 -11.99 -9.50 -11.20
N GLU A 75 -13.01 -9.36 -10.35
CA GLU A 75 -12.96 -8.46 -9.20
C GLU A 75 -12.01 -8.96 -8.11
N LEU A 76 -11.98 -10.27 -7.88
CA LEU A 76 -10.99 -10.88 -6.98
C LEU A 76 -9.57 -10.61 -7.47
N TYR A 77 -9.32 -10.75 -8.78
CA TYR A 77 -8.03 -10.44 -9.37
C TYR A 77 -7.63 -8.97 -9.18
N VAL A 78 -8.56 -8.03 -9.42
CA VAL A 78 -8.31 -6.60 -9.20
C VAL A 78 -8.04 -6.32 -7.72
N TRP A 79 -8.85 -6.88 -6.80
CA TRP A 79 -8.65 -6.71 -5.36
C TRP A 79 -7.28 -7.25 -4.90
N LEU A 80 -6.89 -8.45 -5.35
CA LEU A 80 -5.58 -9.04 -5.04
C LEU A 80 -4.44 -8.17 -5.57
N THR A 81 -4.58 -7.62 -6.78
CA THR A 81 -3.58 -6.72 -7.37
C THR A 81 -3.41 -5.45 -6.53
N ARG A 82 -4.53 -4.83 -6.13
CA ARG A 82 -4.53 -3.64 -5.25
C ARG A 82 -3.92 -3.97 -3.89
N ARG A 83 -4.22 -5.15 -3.34
CA ARG A 83 -3.65 -5.61 -2.07
C ARG A 83 -2.15 -5.83 -2.17
N GLN A 84 -1.66 -6.43 -3.27
CA GLN A 84 -0.24 -6.65 -3.49
C GLN A 84 0.53 -5.33 -3.51
N LEU A 85 -0.01 -4.26 -4.13
CA LEU A 85 0.61 -2.93 -4.12
C LEU A 85 0.83 -2.40 -2.69
N THR A 86 -0.12 -2.60 -1.78
CA THR A 86 0.05 -2.19 -0.38
C THR A 86 1.13 -3.00 0.35
N ILE A 87 1.27 -4.28 0.01
CA ILE A 87 2.31 -5.16 0.58
C ILE A 87 3.69 -4.74 0.07
N ASP A 88 3.80 -4.43 -1.21
CA ASP A 88 5.07 -4.00 -1.82
C ASP A 88 5.53 -2.66 -1.24
N ALA A 89 4.60 -1.70 -1.10
CA ALA A 89 4.89 -0.41 -0.45
C ALA A 89 5.36 -0.59 0.99
N TYR A 90 4.67 -1.43 1.78
CA TYR A 90 5.10 -1.75 3.15
C TYR A 90 6.53 -2.30 3.17
N ASN A 91 6.86 -3.23 2.27
CA ASN A 91 8.19 -3.83 2.22
C ASN A 91 9.28 -2.83 1.82
N ILE A 92 8.99 -1.90 0.91
CA ILE A 92 9.91 -0.81 0.55
C ILE A 92 10.16 0.08 1.78
N ILE A 93 9.11 0.55 2.45
CA ILE A 93 9.20 1.41 3.64
C ILE A 93 10.00 0.70 4.73
N ARG A 94 9.65 -0.55 5.05
CA ARG A 94 10.31 -1.34 6.11
C ARG A 94 11.80 -1.50 5.83
N ARG A 95 12.19 -1.86 4.60
CA ARG A 95 13.60 -2.05 4.23
C ARG A 95 14.38 -0.75 4.35
N ARG A 96 13.80 0.38 3.91
CA ARG A 96 14.48 1.68 4.01
C ARG A 96 14.60 2.15 5.45
N ALA A 97 13.54 2.02 6.25
CA ALA A 97 13.58 2.36 7.67
C ALA A 97 14.68 1.58 8.42
N ALA A 98 14.81 0.27 8.15
CA ALA A 98 15.89 -0.54 8.71
C ALA A 98 17.28 -0.07 8.28
N ALA A 99 17.45 0.34 7.01
CA ALA A 99 18.72 0.88 6.52
C ALA A 99 19.10 2.19 7.21
N ILE A 100 18.15 3.10 7.42
CA ILE A 100 18.37 4.36 8.16
C ILE A 100 18.78 4.05 9.59
N LEU A 101 18.05 3.19 10.30
CA LEU A 101 18.39 2.81 11.67
C LEU A 101 19.78 2.16 11.76
N TRP A 102 20.16 1.33 10.78
CA TRP A 102 21.50 0.75 10.74
C TRP A 102 22.58 1.80 10.49
N GLN A 103 22.32 2.80 9.64
CA GLN A 103 23.25 3.91 9.41
C GLN A 103 23.43 4.78 10.66
N GLU A 104 22.34 5.06 11.38
CA GLU A 104 22.37 5.92 12.58
C GLU A 104 22.93 5.21 13.81
N PHE A 105 22.64 3.91 13.99
CA PHE A 105 22.91 3.19 15.25
C PHE A 105 23.79 1.93 15.08
N GLY A 106 23.94 1.42 13.86
CA GLY A 106 24.68 0.19 13.56
C GLY A 106 26.18 0.38 13.34
N GLY A 107 26.67 1.62 13.16
CA GLY A 107 28.07 1.94 12.84
C GLY A 107 29.08 1.82 13.99
N GLY A 108 28.66 1.44 15.21
CA GLY A 108 29.51 1.47 16.42
C GLY A 108 30.35 0.22 16.73
N ARG A 109 30.57 -0.70 15.80
CA ARG A 109 31.38 -1.93 16.06
C ARG A 109 32.36 -2.24 14.93
N THR A 110 33.28 -1.33 14.66
CA THR A 110 34.55 -1.65 13.97
C THR A 110 35.64 -0.72 14.46
N GLU A 111 35.91 -0.76 15.75
CA GLU A 111 37.20 -0.36 16.33
C GLU A 111 37.55 -1.37 17.43
N ARG A 112 38.15 -2.50 17.03
CA ARG A 112 39.10 -3.29 17.81
C ARG A 112 40.03 -4.04 16.88
#